data_AF-A0AAQ4DTQ0-F1
#
_entry.id   AF-A0AAQ4DTQ0-F1
#
_cell.length_a   1.000
_cell.length_b   1.000
_cell.length_c   1.000
_cell.angle_alpha   90.00
_cell.angle_beta   90.00
_cell.angle_gamma   90.00
#
_symmetry.space_group_name_H-M   'P 1'
#
loop_
_entity.id
_entity.type
_entity.pdbx_description
1 polymer ?
#
loop_
_entity_poly.entity_id
_entity_poly.type
_entity_poly.pdbx_seq_one_letter_code
_entity_poly.pdbx_strand_id
1 'polypeptide(L)' 'MNAVSDIKDRIRPKHCADHLHAGQTTSGVYTIFLQADDQTGQAVYCDMETDGGGWTVSESIAPGGRL' A
#
# COMPACT_ATOMS: atom_id res chain seq x y z
N MET A 1 23.13 13.39 6.00
CA MET A 1 22.14 12.44 6.57
C MET A 1 21.12 13.27 7.33
N ASN A 2 19.83 13.17 6.99
CA ASN A 2 18.79 13.99 7.60
C ASN A 2 17.68 13.06 8.08
N ALA A 3 17.57 12.87 9.40
CA ALA A 3 16.71 11.85 10.01
C ALA A 3 15.23 11.98 9.63
N VAL A 4 14.80 13.17 9.20
CA VAL A 4 13.43 13.44 8.75
C VAL A 4 13.09 12.66 7.47
N SER A 5 14.04 12.48 6.56
CA SER A 5 13.86 11.72 5.32
C SER A 5 13.66 10.23 5.60
N ASP A 6 14.49 9.69 6.49
CA ASP A 6 14.45 8.28 6.90
C ASP A 6 13.14 7.92 7.64
N ILE A 7 12.59 8.86 8.41
CA ILE A 7 11.29 8.68 9.08
C ILE A 7 10.17 8.62 8.03
N LYS A 8 10.21 9.49 7.02
CA LYS A 8 9.19 9.54 5.96
C LYS A 8 9.16 8.25 5.13
N ASP A 9 10.31 7.62 4.91
CA ASP A 9 10.41 6.33 4.21
C ASP A 9 9.91 5.13 5.02
N ARG A 10 9.89 5.24 6.35
CA ARG A 10 9.35 4.20 7.24
C ARG A 10 7.84 4.30 7.45
N ILE A 11 7.23 5.44 7.16
CA ILE A 11 5.79 5.68 7.37
C ILE A 11 4.97 5.35 6.12
N ARG A 12 5.60 5.23 4.94
CA ARG A 12 4.87 4.94 3.70
C ARG A 12 4.59 3.44 3.57
N PRO A 13 3.32 3.01 3.55
CA PRO A 13 2.96 1.60 3.44
C PRO A 13 3.35 1.08 2.06
N LYS A 14 4.12 0.00 2.02
CA LYS A 14 4.62 -0.66 0.81
C LYS A 14 3.74 -1.83 0.41
N HIS A 15 3.02 -2.39 1.36
CA HIS A 15 2.16 -3.56 1.17
C HIS A 15 0.81 -3.39 1.89
N CYS A 16 -0.19 -4.16 1.46
CA CYS A 16 -1.48 -4.23 2.16
C CYS A 16 -1.33 -4.67 3.63
N ALA A 17 -0.34 -5.50 3.94
CA ALA A 17 0.01 -5.83 5.31
C ALA A 17 0.39 -4.61 6.17
N ASP A 18 1.04 -3.59 5.60
CA ASP A 18 1.39 -2.37 6.36
C ASP A 18 0.13 -1.57 6.73
N HIS A 19 -0.85 -1.51 5.81
CA HIS A 19 -2.16 -0.93 6.09
C HIS A 19 -2.90 -1.72 7.17
N LEU A 20 -2.86 -3.05 7.10
CA LEU A 20 -3.45 -3.93 8.12
C LEU A 20 -2.83 -3.69 9.51
N HIS A 21 -1.50 -3.63 9.60
CA HIS A 21 -0.81 -3.31 10.86
C HIS A 21 -1.11 -1.90 11.37
N ALA A 22 -1.41 -0.97 10.47
CA ALA A 22 -1.90 0.37 10.81
C ALA A 22 -3.38 0.39 11.25
N GLY A 23 -4.05 -0.76 11.28
CA GLY A 23 -5.44 -0.92 11.73
C GLY A 23 -6.49 -0.84 10.63
N GLN A 24 -6.09 -0.86 9.36
CA GLN A 24 -7.02 -0.91 8.23
C GLN A 24 -7.45 -2.36 7.98
N THR A 25 -8.65 -2.72 8.41
CA THR A 25 -9.13 -4.12 8.37
C THR A 25 -10.21 -4.37 7.33
N THR A 26 -10.54 -3.40 6.48
CA THR A 26 -11.60 -3.51 5.48
C THR A 26 -11.01 -3.73 4.10
N SER A 27 -11.50 -4.71 3.35
CA SER A 27 -11.03 -4.94 1.97
C SER A 27 -11.40 -3.77 1.05
N GLY A 28 -10.53 -3.41 0.11
CA GLY A 28 -10.74 -2.25 -0.75
C GLY A 28 -9.50 -1.82 -1.51
N VAL A 29 -9.57 -0.67 -2.19
CA VAL A 29 -8.43 -0.11 -2.92
C VAL A 29 -7.60 0.77 -1.99
N TYR A 30 -6.30 0.48 -1.89
CA TYR A 30 -5.33 1.25 -1.10
C TYR A 30 -4.18 1.73 -1.98
N THR A 31 -3.53 2.80 -1.53
CA THR A 31 -2.29 3.28 -2.13
C THR A 31 -1.10 2.66 -1.42
N ILE A 32 -0.20 2.02 -2.16
CA ILE A 32 1.10 1.53 -1.68
C ILE A 32 2.25 2.27 -2.38
N PHE A 33 3.41 2.36 -1.73
CA PHE A 33 4.58 3.06 -2.27
C PHE A 33 5.74 2.08 -2.44
N LEU A 34 6.06 1.73 -3.69
CA LEU A 34 7.08 0.71 -3.97
C LEU A 34 8.51 1.22 -3.76
N GLN A 35 8.73 2.53 -3.89
CA GLN A 35 10.06 3.15 -3.77
C GLN A 35 10.11 4.29 -2.75
N ALA A 36 11.31 4.54 -2.22
CA ALA A 36 11.63 5.61 -1.27
C ALA A 36 11.24 7.01 -1.81
N ASP A 37 11.35 7.20 -3.11
CA ASP A 37 11.08 8.44 -3.82
C ASP A 37 9.75 8.45 -4.58
N ASP A 38 8.96 7.37 -4.51
CA ASP A 38 7.66 7.29 -5.15
C ASP A 38 6.70 8.32 -4.53
N GLN A 39 6.43 9.38 -5.28
CA GLN A 39 5.51 10.45 -4.86
C GLN A 39 4.05 10.13 -5.20
N THR A 40 3.83 9.25 -6.16
CA THR A 40 2.51 9.02 -6.74
C THR A 40 1.82 7.84 -6.06
N GLY A 41 2.59 6.82 -5.68
CA GLY A 41 2.06 5.57 -5.16
C GLY A 41 1.26 4.80 -6.22
N GLN A 42 0.97 3.53 -5.93
CA GLN A 42 0.21 2.64 -6.79
C GLN A 42 -1.08 2.22 -6.09
N ALA A 43 -2.20 2.33 -6.81
CA ALA A 43 -3.49 1.83 -6.35
C ALA A 43 -3.54 0.31 -6.54
N VAL A 44 -3.79 -0.41 -5.44
CA VAL A 44 -3.91 -1.87 -5.42
C VAL A 44 -5.16 -2.26 -4.66
N TYR A 45 -5.78 -3.38 -5.02
CA TYR A 45 -6.81 -3.97 -4.18
C TYR A 45 -6.14 -4.75 -3.04
N CYS A 46 -6.49 -4.39 -1.81
CA CYS A 46 -6.11 -5.11 -0.61
C CYS A 46 -7.29 -5.92 -0.10
N ASP A 47 -7.06 -7.22 0.06
CA ASP A 47 -7.95 -8.08 0.82
C ASP A 47 -7.46 -8.11 2.28
N MET A 48 -8.26 -7.55 3.17
CA MET A 48 -7.96 -7.41 4.59
C MET A 48 -8.75 -8.38 5.47
N GLU A 49 -9.59 -9.22 4.87
CA GLU A 49 -10.57 -10.03 5.60
C GLU A 49 -10.30 -11.53 5.42
N THR A 50 -9.81 -11.95 4.25
CA THR A 50 -9.52 -13.36 3.94
C THR A 50 -8.24 -13.82 4.63
N ASP A 51 -8.31 -14.97 5.31
CA ASP A 51 -7.15 -15.66 5.92
C ASP A 51 -6.25 -14.78 6.80
N GLY A 52 -6.85 -13.81 7.50
CA GLY A 52 -6.14 -12.86 8.36
C GLY A 52 -5.71 -11.56 7.69
N GLY A 53 -6.01 -11.38 6.39
CA GLY A 53 -5.88 -10.13 5.67
C GLY A 53 -4.46 -9.74 5.28
N GLY A 54 -4.32 -8.53 4.71
CA GLY A 54 -3.03 -7.97 4.31
C GLY A 54 -2.55 -8.44 2.94
N TRP A 55 -3.44 -9.04 2.15
CA TRP A 55 -3.13 -9.57 0.83
C TRP A 55 -3.19 -8.48 -0.23
N THR A 56 -2.10 -8.30 -0.97
CA THR A 56 -2.09 -7.49 -2.19
C THR A 56 -2.55 -8.36 -3.35
N VAL A 57 -3.71 -8.07 -3.93
CA VAL A 57 -4.21 -8.80 -5.10
C VAL A 57 -3.55 -8.22 -6.36
N SER A 58 -2.96 -9.08 -7.19
CA SER A 58 -2.03 -8.75 -8.30
C SER A 58 -2.62 -7.92 -9.45
N GLU A 59 -3.92 -7.61 -9.40
CA GLU A 59 -4.59 -6.65 -10.25
C GLU A 59 -4.27 -5.23 -9.76
N SER A 60 -3.03 -4.79 -9.90
CA SER A 60 -2.71 -3.39 -9.62
C SER A 60 -3.44 -2.51 -10.63
N ILE A 61 -4.27 -1.59 -10.15
CA ILE A 61 -5.12 -0.76 -11.00
C ILE A 61 -4.22 0.27 -11.68
N ALA A 62 -3.83 0.00 -12.93
CA ALA A 62 -3.02 0.93 -13.72
C ALA A 62 -3.83 2.22 -13.98
N PRO A 63 -3.22 3.41 -13.91
CA PRO A 63 -3.89 4.65 -14.26
C PRO A 63 -4.24 4.62 -15.76
N GLY A 64 -5.51 4.36 -16.08
CA GLY A 64 -6.04 4.26 -17.46
C GLY A 64 -6.38 2.85 -17.94
N GLY A 65 -6.24 1.82 -17.11
CA GLY A 65 -6.52 0.42 -17.45
C GLY A 65 -7.98 0.03 -17.23
N ARG A 66 -8.73 0.04 -18.34
CA ARG A 66 -10.06 -0.52 -18.58
C ARG A 66 -10.33 -1.86 -17.84
N LEU A 67 -11.46 -1.93 -17.14
CA LEU A 67 -12.15 -3.20 -16.80
C LEU A 67 -12.74 -3.83 -18.07
#